data_AF-A0A956JR60-F1
#
_entry.id   AF-A0A956JR60-F1
#
_cell.length_a   1.000
_cell.length_b   1.000
_cell.length_c   1.000
_cell.angle_alpha   90.00
_cell.angle_beta   90.00
_cell.angle_gamma   90.00
#
_symmetry.space_group_name_H-M   'P 1'
#
loop_
_entity.id
_entity.type
_entity.pdbx_description
1 polymer ?
#
loop_
_entity_poly.entity_id
_entity_poly.type
_entity_poly.pdbx_seq_one_letter_code
_entity_poly.pdbx_strand_id
1 'polypeptide(L)'
;MALAAGAADVVLELRDADDVEAWLCGGLCLARIGERDAAALSRAGAWTAALIGETPQLPPAGVVADIGALLSGSPLDATAALPVQAPRLDAALRGYEDHVLGRLVADRRFEAVADALARLPDDRRPLGVALVVEHLLERLGHPALLSVNPGVARRMLSRPGEELLERGMGEAVALTAATAEPEPGSLLELLVDGYEALVQSARRARQLLDDRDAFVLEHLDVLRGRAERLAVEQVVEVAEALERAVPKRVRAPARRGPTPTTIADESAYPTGGFSSISNMGSMENLVSSELVYMERSDEVDLFDVRYAEGELLYYTRDESVMVRQRHVLTIGLMPDLTRARFKDADMPTQRIVAVLGFLLCAVRRLSDWLSDDALTIRVVFIGHAAEHAALGAERELTRLLLREWIDKDVVSVSAQTLDEAIDFVLTASKGATADLMLISAGEQTPALPPDPALSWLILDASEARPKIHLPPRRARDLRIGPPAQDAWQAWREATRALLPLLL
;
A
#
# COMPACT_ATOMS: atom_id res chain seq x y z
N MET A 1 -40.73 6.00 -18.92
CA MET A 1 -39.35 5.75 -19.39
C MET A 1 -38.57 7.05 -19.24
N ALA A 2 -37.39 6.99 -18.62
CA ALA A 2 -36.57 8.10 -18.09
C ALA A 2 -37.05 8.65 -16.72
N LEU A 3 -36.68 7.93 -15.65
CA LEU A 3 -36.55 8.53 -14.32
C LEU A 3 -35.09 8.95 -14.17
N ALA A 4 -34.92 10.26 -14.08
CA ALA A 4 -33.66 10.94 -13.88
C ALA A 4 -33.08 10.66 -12.49
N ALA A 5 -31.74 10.70 -12.44
CA ALA A 5 -30.92 10.72 -11.24
C ALA A 5 -31.43 11.71 -10.18
N GLY A 6 -31.54 11.25 -8.93
CA GLY A 6 -31.90 12.10 -7.80
C GLY A 6 -32.81 11.48 -6.74
N ALA A 7 -32.95 10.14 -6.67
CA ALA A 7 -33.52 9.52 -5.47
C ALA A 7 -32.40 9.43 -4.42
N ALA A 8 -32.56 10.17 -3.31
CA ALA A 8 -31.78 9.93 -2.12
C ALA A 8 -31.87 8.44 -1.76
N ASP A 9 -30.74 7.77 -1.53
CA ASP A 9 -30.67 6.40 -1.04
C ASP A 9 -31.52 6.27 0.22
N VAL A 10 -32.75 5.77 0.05
CA VAL A 10 -33.56 5.36 1.19
C VAL A 10 -32.95 4.06 1.67
N VAL A 11 -32.03 4.17 2.62
CA VAL A 11 -31.47 3.01 3.31
C VAL A 11 -32.62 2.32 4.04
N LEU A 12 -33.00 1.13 3.57
CA LEU A 12 -33.99 0.30 4.24
C LEU A 12 -33.37 -0.23 5.53
N GLU A 13 -34.09 -0.06 6.64
CA GLU A 13 -33.63 -0.42 7.98
C GLU A 13 -34.54 -1.50 8.57
N LEU A 14 -33.97 -2.67 8.87
CA LEU A 14 -34.66 -3.72 9.63
C LEU A 14 -34.53 -3.41 11.12
N ARG A 15 -35.66 -3.02 11.72
CA ARG A 15 -35.73 -2.63 13.13
C ARG A 15 -36.21 -3.75 14.04
N ASP A 16 -37.09 -4.61 13.52
CA ASP A 16 -37.63 -5.72 14.28
C ASP A 16 -36.58 -6.83 14.45
N ALA A 17 -36.48 -7.39 15.65
CA ALA A 17 -35.46 -8.36 15.97
C ALA A 17 -35.69 -9.71 15.27
N ASP A 18 -36.96 -10.10 15.11
CA ASP A 18 -37.35 -11.34 14.45
C ASP A 18 -37.10 -11.21 12.94
N ASP A 19 -37.39 -10.05 12.34
CA ASP A 19 -37.09 -9.78 10.92
C ASP A 19 -35.58 -9.79 10.63
N VAL A 20 -34.76 -9.20 11.50
CA VAL A 20 -33.29 -9.23 11.38
C VAL A 20 -32.77 -10.67 11.48
N GLU A 21 -33.31 -11.45 12.43
CA GLU A 21 -32.93 -12.84 12.62
C GLU A 21 -33.29 -13.69 11.39
N ALA A 22 -34.52 -13.57 10.90
CA ALA A 22 -35.02 -14.29 9.73
C ALA A 22 -34.23 -13.95 8.47
N TRP A 23 -33.96 -12.66 8.23
CA TRP A 23 -33.20 -12.20 7.07
C TRP A 23 -31.74 -12.68 7.11
N LEU A 24 -31.06 -12.60 8.26
CA LEU A 24 -29.68 -13.06 8.40
C LEU A 24 -29.56 -14.58 8.27
N CYS A 25 -30.37 -15.34 9.02
CA CYS A 25 -30.27 -16.80 9.05
C CYS A 25 -30.75 -17.42 7.73
N GLY A 26 -31.85 -16.91 7.17
CA GLY A 26 -32.34 -17.29 5.85
C GLY A 26 -31.31 -16.98 4.78
N GLY A 27 -30.73 -15.77 4.79
CA GLY A 27 -29.67 -15.37 3.86
C GLY A 27 -28.41 -16.25 3.93
N LEU A 28 -27.96 -16.64 5.14
CA LEU A 28 -26.84 -17.57 5.31
C LEU A 28 -27.14 -18.95 4.70
N CYS A 29 -28.38 -19.43 4.79
CA CYS A 29 -28.78 -20.71 4.20
C CYS A 29 -28.90 -20.69 2.67
N LEU A 30 -28.96 -19.50 2.07
CA LEU A 30 -28.89 -19.31 0.62
C LEU A 30 -27.45 -19.31 0.08
N ALA A 31 -26.44 -19.35 0.94
CA ALA A 31 -25.04 -19.45 0.54
C ALA A 31 -24.79 -20.70 -0.34
N ARG A 32 -23.83 -20.55 -1.26
CA ARG A 32 -23.32 -21.57 -2.18
C ARG A 32 -22.13 -22.36 -1.62
N ILE A 33 -21.90 -22.36 -0.31
CA ILE A 33 -20.89 -23.20 0.34
C ILE A 33 -21.24 -24.68 0.11
N GLY A 34 -20.24 -25.49 -0.27
CA GLY A 34 -20.44 -26.90 -0.63
C GLY A 34 -21.08 -27.75 0.47
N GLU A 35 -20.46 -27.81 1.64
CA GLU A 35 -21.07 -28.47 2.82
C GLU A 35 -21.65 -27.41 3.75
N ARG A 36 -22.99 -27.31 3.78
CA ARG A 36 -23.73 -26.45 4.71
C ARG A 36 -23.82 -27.13 6.08
N ASP A 37 -22.68 -27.25 6.76
CA ASP A 37 -22.60 -27.78 8.12
C ASP A 37 -22.54 -26.66 9.18
N ALA A 38 -22.63 -27.06 10.44
CA ALA A 38 -22.54 -26.13 11.57
C ALA A 38 -21.21 -25.36 11.56
N ALA A 39 -20.10 -25.99 11.18
CA ALA A 39 -18.78 -25.36 11.18
C ALA A 39 -18.68 -24.24 10.12
N ALA A 40 -19.21 -24.47 8.92
CA ALA A 40 -19.29 -23.50 7.84
C ALA A 40 -20.13 -22.28 8.24
N LEU A 41 -21.30 -22.51 8.84
CA LEU A 41 -22.16 -21.43 9.31
C LEU A 41 -21.56 -20.65 10.48
N SER A 42 -20.85 -21.30 11.40
CA SER A 42 -20.10 -20.58 12.44
C SER A 42 -19.00 -19.70 11.86
N ARG A 43 -18.27 -20.15 10.83
CA ARG A 43 -17.28 -19.31 10.13
C ARG A 43 -17.94 -18.13 9.42
N ALA A 44 -19.00 -18.38 8.65
CA ALA A 44 -19.75 -17.35 7.94
C ALA A 44 -20.37 -16.31 8.91
N GLY A 45 -20.84 -16.77 10.06
CA GLY A 45 -21.34 -15.90 11.12
C GLY A 45 -20.26 -15.00 11.69
N ALA A 46 -19.06 -15.52 11.94
CA ALA A 46 -17.91 -14.73 12.37
C ALA A 46 -17.50 -13.68 11.33
N TRP A 47 -17.49 -14.03 10.04
CA TRP A 47 -17.19 -13.09 8.94
C TRP A 47 -18.23 -11.97 8.84
N THR A 48 -19.52 -12.33 8.92
CA THR A 48 -20.63 -11.38 8.90
C THR A 48 -20.60 -10.46 10.12
N ALA A 49 -20.28 -11.00 11.31
CA ALA A 49 -20.15 -10.21 12.53
C ALA A 49 -18.98 -9.22 12.46
N ALA A 50 -17.87 -9.61 11.84
CA ALA A 50 -16.75 -8.72 11.57
C ALA A 50 -17.13 -7.61 10.58
N LEU A 51 -17.89 -7.92 9.51
CA LEU A 51 -18.38 -6.94 8.54
C LEU A 51 -19.27 -5.88 9.19
N ILE A 52 -20.17 -6.28 10.10
CA ILE A 52 -20.98 -5.34 10.91
C ILE A 52 -20.11 -4.37 11.73
N GLY A 53 -18.90 -4.78 12.10
CA GLY A 53 -17.93 -3.91 12.76
C GLY A 53 -17.36 -2.81 11.86
N GLU A 54 -17.30 -3.05 10.56
CA GLU A 54 -16.72 -2.14 9.56
C GLU A 54 -17.78 -1.26 8.90
N THR A 55 -18.94 -1.83 8.58
CA THR A 55 -20.07 -1.13 7.95
C THR A 55 -21.40 -1.47 8.62
N PRO A 56 -22.30 -0.48 8.83
CA PRO A 56 -23.65 -0.74 9.34
C PRO A 56 -24.60 -1.34 8.29
N GLN A 57 -24.19 -1.33 7.01
CA GLN A 57 -24.97 -1.77 5.88
C GLN A 57 -24.46 -3.13 5.39
N LEU A 58 -25.35 -4.12 5.33
CA LEU A 58 -24.99 -5.49 4.96
C LEU A 58 -25.57 -5.90 3.61
N PRO A 59 -24.81 -6.68 2.82
CA PRO A 59 -25.37 -7.47 1.73
C PRO A 59 -26.13 -8.68 2.32
N PRO A 60 -26.89 -9.44 1.52
CA PRO A 60 -27.39 -10.74 1.95
C PRO A 60 -26.28 -11.57 2.58
N ALA A 61 -26.50 -12.14 3.77
CA ALA A 61 -25.45 -12.78 4.55
C ALA A 61 -24.76 -13.95 3.82
N GLY A 62 -25.47 -14.62 2.90
CA GLY A 62 -24.89 -15.64 2.03
C GLY A 62 -23.76 -15.11 1.14
N VAL A 63 -23.78 -13.83 0.75
CA VAL A 63 -22.70 -13.20 -0.03
C VAL A 63 -21.39 -13.17 0.76
N VAL A 64 -21.47 -12.83 2.04
CA VAL A 64 -20.31 -12.82 2.94
C VAL A 64 -19.77 -14.24 3.12
N ALA A 65 -20.68 -15.21 3.29
CA ALA A 65 -20.37 -16.61 3.43
C ALA A 65 -19.64 -17.17 2.19
N ASP A 66 -20.13 -16.86 0.99
CA ASP A 66 -19.57 -17.36 -0.27
C ASP A 66 -18.21 -16.74 -0.58
N ILE A 67 -18.06 -15.43 -0.38
CA ILE A 67 -16.77 -14.74 -0.58
C ILE A 67 -15.73 -15.27 0.41
N GLY A 68 -16.08 -15.40 1.69
CA GLY A 68 -15.17 -15.94 2.69
C GLY A 68 -14.78 -17.39 2.40
N ALA A 69 -15.71 -18.22 1.93
CA ALA A 69 -15.44 -19.59 1.52
C ALA A 69 -14.47 -19.65 0.34
N LEU A 70 -14.71 -18.84 -0.71
CA LEU A 70 -13.83 -18.73 -1.88
C LEU A 70 -12.42 -18.30 -1.49
N LEU A 71 -12.28 -17.23 -0.70
CA LEU A 71 -10.97 -16.72 -0.28
C LEU A 71 -10.24 -17.71 0.64
N SER A 72 -10.97 -18.56 1.35
CA SER A 72 -10.41 -19.63 2.19
C SER A 72 -10.12 -20.93 1.42
N GLY A 73 -10.32 -20.94 0.09
CA GLY A 73 -10.11 -22.12 -0.76
C GLY A 73 -11.15 -23.24 -0.55
N SER A 74 -12.28 -22.93 0.10
CA SER A 74 -13.38 -23.89 0.26
C SER A 74 -14.19 -23.99 -1.04
N PRO A 75 -14.60 -25.20 -1.45
CA PRO A 75 -15.39 -25.36 -2.66
C PRO A 75 -16.78 -24.75 -2.48
N LEU A 76 -17.26 -24.12 -3.56
CA LEU A 76 -18.66 -23.75 -3.69
C LEU A 76 -19.41 -24.86 -4.42
N ASP A 77 -20.67 -25.08 -4.06
CA ASP A 77 -21.60 -25.95 -4.76
C ASP A 77 -22.70 -25.11 -5.43
N ALA A 78 -22.44 -24.74 -6.68
CA ALA A 78 -23.41 -24.08 -7.55
C ALA A 78 -24.60 -25.00 -7.91
N THR A 79 -24.46 -26.31 -7.72
CA THR A 79 -25.51 -27.31 -8.00
C THR A 79 -26.35 -27.67 -6.78
N ALA A 80 -25.99 -27.17 -5.60
CA ALA A 80 -26.72 -27.40 -4.36
C ALA A 80 -28.19 -26.98 -4.56
N ALA A 81 -29.09 -27.97 -4.42
CA ALA A 81 -30.51 -27.70 -4.39
C ALA A 81 -30.77 -26.67 -3.29
N LEU A 82 -31.38 -25.55 -3.68
CA LEU A 82 -31.86 -24.61 -2.69
C LEU A 82 -33.03 -25.29 -1.95
N PRO A 83 -33.17 -25.04 -0.65
CA PRO A 83 -34.30 -25.55 0.14
C PRO A 83 -35.66 -24.93 -0.28
N VAL A 84 -35.68 -24.20 -1.40
CA VAL A 84 -36.64 -23.16 -1.78
C VAL A 84 -37.03 -23.35 -3.24
N GLN A 85 -38.31 -23.15 -3.57
CA GLN A 85 -38.81 -23.10 -4.94
C GLN A 85 -39.32 -21.69 -5.27
N ALA A 86 -38.41 -20.74 -5.50
CA ALA A 86 -38.72 -19.36 -5.84
C ALA A 86 -38.00 -18.96 -7.14
N PRO A 87 -38.67 -18.99 -8.31
CA PRO A 87 -38.01 -18.83 -9.61
C PRO A 87 -37.20 -17.53 -9.77
N ARG A 88 -37.67 -16.41 -9.18
CA ARG A 88 -36.94 -15.14 -9.22
C ARG A 88 -35.68 -15.18 -8.37
N LEU A 89 -35.75 -15.75 -7.17
CA LEU A 89 -34.58 -15.94 -6.31
C LEU A 89 -33.55 -16.87 -6.98
N ASP A 90 -34.00 -17.96 -7.60
CA ASP A 90 -33.13 -18.88 -8.35
C ASP A 90 -32.40 -18.15 -9.48
N ALA A 91 -33.11 -17.29 -10.23
CA ALA A 91 -32.52 -16.49 -11.28
C ALA A 91 -31.52 -15.45 -10.73
N ALA A 92 -31.84 -14.80 -9.62
CA ALA A 92 -30.97 -13.83 -8.96
C ALA A 92 -29.68 -14.49 -8.46
N LEU A 93 -29.79 -15.65 -7.80
CA LEU A 93 -28.63 -16.40 -7.30
C LEU A 93 -27.73 -16.93 -8.42
N ARG A 94 -28.32 -17.45 -9.53
CA ARG A 94 -27.52 -17.82 -10.71
C ARG A 94 -26.80 -16.62 -11.31
N GLY A 95 -27.48 -15.48 -11.42
CA GLY A 95 -26.85 -14.24 -11.86
C GLY A 95 -25.68 -13.83 -10.96
N TYR A 96 -25.84 -14.01 -9.64
CA TYR A 96 -24.82 -13.74 -8.64
C TYR A 96 -23.61 -14.67 -8.79
N GLU A 97 -23.84 -15.97 -8.96
CA GLU A 97 -22.78 -16.94 -9.24
C GLU A 97 -21.99 -16.57 -10.50
N ASP A 98 -22.67 -16.28 -11.61
CA ASP A 98 -22.02 -16.01 -12.89
C ASP A 98 -21.28 -14.66 -12.90
N HIS A 99 -21.91 -13.60 -12.39
CA HIS A 99 -21.44 -12.24 -12.57
C HIS A 99 -20.71 -11.63 -11.37
N VAL A 100 -20.83 -12.24 -10.19
CA VAL A 100 -20.09 -11.82 -9.00
C VAL A 100 -19.04 -12.87 -8.67
N LEU A 101 -19.42 -14.09 -8.32
CA LEU A 101 -18.48 -15.10 -7.85
C LEU A 101 -17.52 -15.57 -8.94
N GLY A 102 -18.04 -15.92 -10.12
CA GLY A 102 -17.23 -16.35 -11.26
C GLY A 102 -16.26 -15.24 -11.73
N ARG A 103 -16.70 -13.99 -11.69
CA ARG A 103 -15.83 -12.84 -12.00
C ARG A 103 -14.81 -12.54 -10.91
N LEU A 104 -15.15 -12.76 -9.64
CA LEU A 104 -14.23 -12.57 -8.52
C LEU A 104 -13.06 -13.55 -8.62
N VAL A 105 -13.35 -14.83 -8.86
CA VAL A 105 -12.32 -15.87 -9.06
C VAL A 105 -11.50 -15.62 -10.34
N ALA A 106 -12.12 -15.09 -11.39
CA ALA A 106 -11.41 -14.74 -12.63
C ALA A 106 -10.59 -13.44 -12.54
N ASP A 107 -10.69 -12.67 -11.44
CA ASP A 107 -9.87 -11.47 -11.26
C ASP A 107 -8.42 -11.87 -10.99
N ARG A 108 -7.48 -11.30 -11.74
CA ARG A 108 -6.04 -11.59 -11.63
C ARG A 108 -5.46 -11.37 -10.22
N ARG A 109 -6.15 -10.59 -9.38
CA ARG A 109 -5.72 -10.26 -8.02
C ARG A 109 -6.26 -11.24 -6.98
N PHE A 110 -7.18 -12.12 -7.36
CA PHE A 110 -7.83 -13.05 -6.45
C PHE A 110 -6.82 -13.91 -5.69
N GLU A 111 -5.84 -14.49 -6.39
CA GLU A 111 -4.79 -15.31 -5.77
C GLU A 111 -3.98 -14.52 -4.72
N ALA A 112 -3.57 -13.29 -5.03
CA ALA A 112 -2.83 -12.46 -4.11
C ALA A 112 -3.64 -12.12 -2.85
N VAL A 113 -4.94 -11.85 -2.99
CA VAL A 113 -5.85 -11.57 -1.86
C VAL A 113 -6.07 -12.84 -1.03
N ALA A 114 -6.29 -13.99 -1.66
CA ALA A 114 -6.46 -15.27 -0.97
C ALA A 114 -5.18 -15.68 -0.22
N ASP A 115 -4.00 -15.53 -0.84
CA ASP A 115 -2.71 -15.81 -0.20
C ASP A 115 -2.42 -14.85 0.97
N ALA A 116 -2.77 -13.57 0.82
CA ALA A 116 -2.68 -12.61 1.93
C ALA A 116 -3.60 -13.01 3.10
N LEU A 117 -4.84 -13.40 2.81
CA LEU A 117 -5.79 -13.89 3.83
C LEU A 117 -5.30 -15.17 4.51
N ALA A 118 -4.74 -16.13 3.75
CA ALA A 118 -4.27 -17.40 4.28
C ALA A 118 -3.09 -17.22 5.26
N ARG A 119 -2.23 -16.23 5.01
CA ARG A 119 -1.10 -15.86 5.89
C ARG A 119 -1.53 -15.17 7.19
N LEU A 120 -2.76 -14.69 7.28
CA LEU A 120 -3.26 -14.08 8.52
C LEU A 120 -3.47 -15.10 9.63
N PRO A 121 -3.22 -14.71 10.90
CA PRO A 121 -3.64 -15.49 12.06
C PRO A 121 -5.14 -15.82 12.04
N ASP A 122 -5.53 -16.97 12.57
CA ASP A 122 -6.92 -17.46 12.53
C ASP A 122 -7.92 -16.47 13.16
N ASP A 123 -7.53 -15.74 14.20
CA ASP A 123 -8.36 -14.71 14.86
C ASP A 123 -8.57 -13.45 14.00
N ARG A 124 -7.73 -13.25 12.97
CA ARG A 124 -7.76 -12.08 12.07
C ARG A 124 -8.43 -12.35 10.74
N ARG A 125 -8.52 -13.61 10.31
CA ARG A 125 -9.19 -13.99 9.06
C ARG A 125 -10.62 -13.47 8.94
N PRO A 126 -11.46 -13.44 10.00
CA PRO A 126 -12.79 -12.86 9.89
C PRO A 126 -12.81 -11.38 9.52
N LEU A 127 -11.91 -10.60 10.11
CA LEU A 127 -11.73 -9.19 9.75
C LEU A 127 -11.21 -9.07 8.31
N GLY A 128 -10.29 -9.93 7.89
CA GLY A 128 -9.79 -9.94 6.52
C GLY A 128 -10.90 -10.15 5.48
N VAL A 129 -11.77 -11.15 5.68
CA VAL A 129 -12.93 -11.38 4.81
C VAL A 129 -13.87 -10.17 4.82
N ALA A 130 -14.17 -9.63 6.00
CA ALA A 130 -15.01 -8.45 6.15
C ALA A 130 -14.50 -7.25 5.33
N LEU A 131 -13.19 -6.97 5.37
CA LEU A 131 -12.59 -5.87 4.60
C LEU A 131 -12.66 -6.08 3.10
N VAL A 132 -12.42 -7.31 2.62
CA VAL A 132 -12.55 -7.61 1.18
C VAL A 132 -14.00 -7.42 0.72
N VAL A 133 -14.98 -7.87 1.52
CA VAL A 133 -16.40 -7.67 1.21
C VAL A 133 -16.75 -6.18 1.24
N GLU A 134 -16.29 -5.44 2.24
CA GLU A 134 -16.58 -4.01 2.37
C GLU A 134 -16.02 -3.21 1.18
N HIS A 135 -14.74 -3.37 0.83
CA HIS A 135 -14.16 -2.71 -0.34
C HIS A 135 -14.83 -3.15 -1.66
N LEU A 136 -15.26 -4.41 -1.76
CA LEU A 136 -16.06 -4.87 -2.91
C LEU A 136 -17.36 -4.08 -3.00
N LEU A 137 -18.10 -3.95 -1.90
CA LEU A 137 -19.37 -3.21 -1.87
C LEU A 137 -19.18 -1.73 -2.16
N GLU A 138 -18.13 -1.09 -1.62
CA GLU A 138 -17.76 0.29 -1.94
C GLU A 138 -17.56 0.49 -3.45
N ARG A 139 -16.79 -0.40 -4.09
CA ARG A 139 -16.53 -0.36 -5.54
C ARG A 139 -17.77 -0.65 -6.38
N LEU A 140 -18.73 -1.41 -5.85
CA LEU A 140 -20.02 -1.65 -6.48
C LEU A 140 -21.05 -0.52 -6.24
N GLY A 141 -20.69 0.49 -5.43
CA GLY A 141 -21.55 1.63 -5.09
C GLY A 141 -22.67 1.28 -4.10
N HIS A 142 -22.39 0.39 -3.14
CA HIS A 142 -23.34 -0.04 -2.08
C HIS A 142 -24.72 -0.48 -2.59
N PRO A 143 -24.79 -1.45 -3.53
CA PRO A 143 -26.07 -1.81 -4.15
C PRO A 143 -27.03 -2.46 -3.15
N ALA A 144 -28.17 -1.79 -2.91
CA ALA A 144 -29.31 -2.30 -2.14
C ALA A 144 -28.95 -2.93 -0.79
N LEU A 145 -28.03 -2.31 -0.05
CA LEU A 145 -27.62 -2.80 1.27
C LEU A 145 -28.69 -2.51 2.33
N LEU A 146 -28.82 -3.43 3.29
CA LEU A 146 -29.76 -3.30 4.41
C LEU A 146 -29.04 -2.84 5.67
N SER A 147 -29.61 -1.84 6.33
CA SER A 147 -29.18 -1.44 7.66
C SER A 147 -29.84 -2.35 8.69
N VAL A 148 -29.03 -3.01 9.53
CA VAL A 148 -29.52 -3.89 10.60
C VAL A 148 -29.05 -3.39 11.95
N ASN A 149 -29.82 -3.66 13.01
CA ASN A 149 -29.38 -3.37 14.37
C ASN A 149 -28.14 -4.23 14.72
N PRO A 150 -26.95 -3.63 14.95
CA PRO A 150 -25.72 -4.40 15.19
C PRO A 150 -25.77 -5.27 16.44
N GLY A 151 -26.52 -4.86 17.47
CA GLY A 151 -26.66 -5.61 18.71
C GLY A 151 -27.48 -6.88 18.56
N VAL A 152 -28.55 -6.82 17.74
CA VAL A 152 -29.36 -7.99 17.41
C VAL A 152 -28.54 -8.93 16.52
N ALA A 153 -27.97 -8.40 15.44
CA ALA A 153 -27.20 -9.18 14.48
C ALA A 153 -26.01 -9.90 15.15
N ARG A 154 -25.20 -9.21 15.97
CA ARG A 154 -24.08 -9.85 16.70
C ARG A 154 -24.53 -10.95 17.66
N ARG A 155 -25.65 -10.75 18.36
CA ARG A 155 -26.21 -11.77 19.26
C ARG A 155 -26.64 -13.01 18.50
N MET A 156 -27.20 -12.85 17.31
CA MET A 156 -27.60 -13.98 16.46
C MET A 156 -26.38 -14.70 15.91
N LEU A 157 -25.45 -13.96 15.32
CA LEU A 157 -24.25 -14.50 14.69
C LEU A 157 -23.25 -15.14 15.68
N SER A 158 -23.38 -14.85 16.99
CA SER A 158 -22.58 -15.50 18.04
C SER A 158 -23.14 -16.83 18.53
N ARG A 159 -24.30 -17.28 18.02
CA ARG A 159 -24.88 -18.58 18.37
C ARG A 159 -24.06 -19.73 17.78
N PRO A 160 -24.13 -20.94 18.36
CA PRO A 160 -23.53 -22.13 17.76
C PRO A 160 -24.04 -22.37 16.34
N GLY A 161 -23.19 -22.91 15.47
CA GLY A 161 -23.53 -23.16 14.07
C GLY A 161 -24.71 -24.10 13.87
N GLU A 162 -24.94 -25.04 14.79
CA GLU A 162 -26.10 -25.93 14.77
C GLU A 162 -27.42 -25.15 14.91
N GLU A 163 -27.47 -24.18 15.83
CA GLU A 163 -28.65 -23.33 16.01
C GLU A 163 -28.86 -22.41 14.81
N LEU A 164 -27.78 -21.89 14.23
CA LEU A 164 -27.84 -21.07 13.00
C LEU A 164 -28.38 -21.89 11.82
N LEU A 165 -27.96 -23.15 11.70
CA LEU A 165 -28.41 -24.07 10.66
C LEU A 165 -29.90 -24.39 10.81
N GLU A 166 -30.30 -24.85 12.00
CA GLU A 166 -31.70 -25.24 12.27
C GLU A 166 -32.65 -24.06 12.01
N ARG A 167 -32.32 -22.89 12.55
CA ARG A 167 -33.13 -21.68 12.36
C ARG A 167 -33.10 -21.21 10.93
N GLY A 168 -31.92 -21.12 10.32
CA GLY A 168 -31.79 -20.65 8.95
C GLY A 168 -32.53 -21.54 7.94
N MET A 169 -32.55 -22.86 8.15
CA MET A 169 -33.36 -23.77 7.32
C MET A 169 -34.86 -23.53 7.54
N GLY A 170 -35.31 -23.36 8.79
CA GLY A 170 -36.70 -23.01 9.10
C GLY A 170 -37.15 -21.71 8.43
N GLU A 171 -36.31 -20.67 8.55
CA GLU A 171 -36.57 -19.35 7.96
C GLU A 171 -36.50 -19.37 6.43
N ALA A 172 -35.53 -20.06 5.83
CA ALA A 172 -35.46 -20.20 4.38
C ALA A 172 -36.71 -20.86 3.79
N VAL A 173 -37.25 -21.88 4.48
CA VAL A 173 -38.52 -22.53 4.10
C VAL A 173 -39.70 -21.57 4.33
N ALA A 174 -39.75 -20.87 5.46
CA ALA A 174 -40.84 -19.94 5.79
C ALA A 174 -40.92 -18.76 4.81
N LEU A 175 -39.77 -18.16 4.48
CA LEU A 175 -39.65 -17.06 3.52
C LEU A 175 -40.21 -17.40 2.15
N THR A 176 -40.25 -18.70 1.80
CA THR A 176 -40.49 -19.16 0.44
C THR A 176 -41.75 -19.99 0.27
N ALA A 177 -42.38 -20.37 1.39
CA ALA A 177 -43.77 -20.80 1.41
C ALA A 177 -44.74 -19.66 1.01
N ALA A 178 -44.29 -18.39 1.08
CA ALA A 178 -45.04 -17.21 0.70
C ALA A 178 -45.04 -16.98 -0.82
N THR A 179 -45.99 -17.63 -1.51
CA THR A 179 -46.45 -17.37 -2.91
C THR A 179 -45.40 -17.36 -4.04
N ALA A 180 -45.84 -17.63 -5.28
CA ALA A 180 -44.95 -17.60 -6.45
C ALA A 180 -44.40 -16.20 -6.78
N GLU A 181 -45.07 -15.16 -6.26
CA GLU A 181 -44.62 -13.77 -6.28
C GLU A 181 -44.52 -13.28 -4.83
N PRO A 182 -43.33 -12.84 -4.38
CA PRO A 182 -43.16 -12.29 -3.03
C PRO A 182 -43.90 -10.97 -2.88
N GLU A 183 -44.50 -10.74 -1.70
CA GLU A 183 -45.13 -9.45 -1.42
C GLU A 183 -44.08 -8.33 -1.40
N PRO A 184 -44.37 -7.15 -1.98
CA PRO A 184 -43.45 -6.02 -1.97
C PRO A 184 -43.03 -5.63 -0.54
N GLY A 185 -41.72 -5.58 -0.29
CA GLY A 185 -41.17 -5.28 1.03
C GLY A 185 -41.08 -6.46 1.99
N SER A 186 -41.46 -7.67 1.56
CA SER A 186 -41.18 -8.91 2.31
C SER A 186 -39.67 -9.17 2.40
N LEU A 187 -39.25 -9.94 3.41
CA LEU A 187 -37.84 -10.32 3.59
C LEU A 187 -37.28 -11.10 2.39
N LEU A 188 -38.11 -11.92 1.72
CA LEU A 188 -37.71 -12.62 0.49
C LEU A 188 -37.42 -11.63 -0.64
N GLU A 189 -38.29 -10.65 -0.85
CA GLU A 189 -38.09 -9.60 -1.87
C GLU A 189 -36.81 -8.80 -1.59
N LEU A 190 -36.56 -8.46 -0.32
CA LEU A 190 -35.33 -7.77 0.09
C LEU A 190 -34.05 -8.58 -0.21
N LEU A 191 -34.07 -9.91 -0.04
CA LEU A 191 -32.96 -10.79 -0.41
C LEU A 191 -32.77 -10.82 -1.92
N VAL A 192 -33.86 -11.01 -2.67
CA VAL A 192 -33.85 -11.05 -4.14
C VAL A 192 -33.29 -9.75 -4.72
N ASP A 193 -33.81 -8.61 -4.27
CA ASP A 193 -33.36 -7.28 -4.70
C ASP A 193 -31.89 -7.06 -4.36
N GLY A 194 -31.42 -7.52 -3.19
CA GLY A 194 -30.02 -7.48 -2.80
C GLY A 194 -29.10 -8.23 -3.77
N TYR A 195 -29.45 -9.47 -4.14
CA TYR A 195 -28.68 -10.24 -5.12
C TYR A 195 -28.75 -9.62 -6.53
N GLU A 196 -29.93 -9.20 -6.98
CA GLU A 196 -30.11 -8.58 -8.30
C GLU A 196 -29.31 -7.27 -8.42
N ALA A 197 -29.30 -6.44 -7.38
CA ALA A 197 -28.55 -5.20 -7.36
C ALA A 197 -27.03 -5.45 -7.41
N LEU A 198 -26.53 -6.43 -6.66
CA LEU A 198 -25.12 -6.86 -6.73
C LEU A 198 -24.74 -7.31 -8.15
N VAL A 199 -25.58 -8.10 -8.81
CA VAL A 199 -25.35 -8.56 -10.19
C VAL A 199 -25.30 -7.38 -11.16
N GLN A 200 -26.25 -6.44 -11.05
CA GLN A 200 -26.29 -5.27 -11.92
C GLN A 200 -25.07 -4.37 -11.73
N SER A 201 -24.66 -4.11 -10.48
CA SER A 201 -23.47 -3.32 -10.18
C SER A 201 -22.20 -4.03 -10.63
N ALA A 202 -22.07 -5.33 -10.37
CA ALA A 202 -20.90 -6.10 -10.78
C ALA A 202 -20.73 -6.06 -12.30
N ARG A 203 -21.80 -6.27 -13.09
CA ARG A 203 -21.76 -6.16 -14.56
C ARG A 203 -21.23 -4.82 -15.08
N ARG A 204 -21.46 -3.72 -14.35
CA ARG A 204 -20.96 -2.38 -14.70
C ARG A 204 -19.55 -2.11 -14.17
N ALA A 205 -19.16 -2.79 -13.10
CA ALA A 205 -17.84 -2.64 -12.49
C ALA A 205 -16.74 -3.18 -13.40
N ARG A 206 -15.68 -2.38 -13.58
CA ARG A 206 -14.52 -2.74 -14.38
C ARG A 206 -13.69 -3.85 -13.72
N GLN A 207 -13.53 -3.80 -12.40
CA GLN A 207 -12.79 -4.78 -11.60
C GLN A 207 -13.51 -5.02 -10.27
N LEU A 208 -13.37 -6.23 -9.73
CA LEU A 208 -13.99 -6.63 -8.45
C LEU A 208 -12.98 -6.75 -7.32
N LEU A 209 -11.68 -6.72 -7.60
CA LEU A 209 -10.61 -6.56 -6.62
C LEU A 209 -9.62 -5.49 -7.08
N ASP A 210 -8.94 -4.89 -6.12
CA ASP A 210 -7.87 -3.91 -6.33
C ASP A 210 -6.59 -4.29 -5.57
N ASP A 211 -5.47 -3.70 -5.95
CA ASP A 211 -4.17 -3.97 -5.31
C ASP A 211 -4.18 -3.53 -3.83
N ARG A 212 -5.05 -2.56 -3.49
CA ARG A 212 -5.37 -2.17 -2.10
C ARG A 212 -5.88 -3.33 -1.25
N ASP A 213 -6.65 -4.26 -1.82
CA ASP A 213 -7.26 -5.35 -1.06
C ASP A 213 -6.18 -6.30 -0.53
N ALA A 214 -5.25 -6.71 -1.39
CA ALA A 214 -4.10 -7.54 -0.98
C ALA A 214 -3.20 -6.78 0.01
N PHE A 215 -2.89 -5.51 -0.27
CA PHE A 215 -2.05 -4.69 0.60
C PHE A 215 -2.60 -4.56 2.02
N VAL A 216 -3.91 -4.29 2.17
CA VAL A 216 -4.53 -4.17 3.50
C VAL A 216 -4.46 -5.48 4.27
N LEU A 217 -4.66 -6.62 3.60
CA LEU A 217 -4.56 -7.94 4.24
C LEU A 217 -3.14 -8.29 4.65
N GLU A 218 -2.14 -8.03 3.80
CA GLU A 218 -0.72 -8.27 4.14
C GLU A 218 -0.24 -7.47 5.35
N HIS A 219 -0.95 -6.39 5.67
CA HIS A 219 -0.56 -5.42 6.68
C HIS A 219 -1.61 -5.20 7.77
N LEU A 220 -2.55 -6.14 7.91
CA LEU A 220 -3.66 -6.03 8.85
C LEU A 220 -3.20 -5.96 10.32
N ASP A 221 -2.03 -6.52 10.63
CA ASP A 221 -1.42 -6.43 11.97
C ASP A 221 -1.07 -5.00 12.39
N VAL A 222 -0.73 -4.15 11.41
CA VAL A 222 -0.47 -2.72 11.61
C VAL A 222 -1.77 -1.93 11.41
N LEU A 223 -2.57 -2.31 10.41
CA LEU A 223 -3.79 -1.64 9.99
C LEU A 223 -5.05 -2.19 10.67
N ARG A 224 -4.98 -2.36 12.00
CA ARG A 224 -6.00 -3.07 12.77
C ARG A 224 -7.34 -2.35 12.74
N GLY A 225 -7.35 -1.04 12.92
CA GLY A 225 -8.55 -0.23 12.96
C GLY A 225 -8.79 0.54 11.66
N ARG A 226 -10.02 1.02 11.54
CA ARG A 226 -10.46 1.86 10.42
C ARG A 226 -9.70 3.18 10.37
N ALA A 227 -9.31 3.72 11.53
CA ALA A 227 -8.55 4.95 11.62
C ALA A 227 -7.14 4.81 11.02
N GLU A 228 -6.45 3.70 11.27
CA GLU A 228 -5.13 3.42 10.71
C GLU A 228 -5.20 3.22 9.18
N ARG A 229 -6.20 2.49 8.70
CA ARG A 229 -6.44 2.30 7.25
C ARG A 229 -6.71 3.62 6.55
N LEU A 230 -7.59 4.46 7.12
CA LEU A 230 -7.88 5.80 6.60
C LEU A 230 -6.63 6.70 6.63
N ALA A 231 -5.79 6.58 7.67
CA ALA A 231 -4.55 7.36 7.74
C ALA A 231 -3.58 7.00 6.61
N VAL A 232 -3.40 5.72 6.28
CA VAL A 232 -2.59 5.29 5.12
C VAL A 232 -3.13 5.93 3.83
N GLU A 233 -4.43 5.79 3.59
CA GLU A 233 -5.09 6.32 2.40
C GLU A 233 -4.85 7.83 2.26
N GLN A 234 -5.10 8.60 3.33
CA GLN A 234 -4.86 10.04 3.32
C GLN A 234 -3.39 10.39 3.11
N VAL A 235 -2.44 9.63 3.67
CA VAL A 235 -1.00 9.87 3.46
C VAL A 235 -0.62 9.65 1.99
N VAL A 236 -1.13 8.58 1.37
CA VAL A 236 -0.87 8.28 -0.05
C VAL A 236 -1.48 9.35 -0.95
N GLU A 237 -2.74 9.75 -0.71
CA GLU A 237 -3.41 10.82 -1.47
C GLU A 237 -2.65 12.15 -1.39
N VAL A 238 -2.21 12.53 -0.19
CA VAL A 238 -1.38 13.71 0.04
C VAL A 238 -0.07 13.58 -0.72
N ALA A 239 0.63 12.44 -0.62
CA ALA A 239 1.91 12.22 -1.29
C ALA A 239 1.76 12.38 -2.81
N GLU A 240 0.75 11.78 -3.43
CA GLU A 240 0.49 11.93 -4.86
C GLU A 240 0.17 13.38 -5.25
N ALA A 241 -0.63 14.07 -4.44
CA ALA A 241 -0.98 15.46 -4.71
C ALA A 241 0.23 16.40 -4.59
N LEU A 242 1.15 16.12 -3.66
CA LEU A 242 2.45 16.79 -3.56
C LEU A 242 3.36 16.43 -4.73
N GLU A 243 3.45 15.16 -5.12
CA GLU A 243 4.23 14.68 -6.26
C GLU A 243 3.85 15.36 -7.57
N ARG A 244 2.57 15.68 -7.77
CA ARG A 244 2.07 16.43 -8.93
C ARG A 244 2.53 17.89 -8.96
N ALA A 245 2.91 18.47 -7.81
CA ALA A 245 3.42 19.83 -7.71
C ALA A 245 4.93 19.95 -8.03
N VAL A 246 5.62 18.81 -8.06
CA VAL A 246 7.06 18.72 -8.19
C VAL A 246 7.42 18.30 -9.63
N PRO A 247 8.51 18.82 -10.24
CA PRO A 247 8.91 18.43 -11.60
C PRO A 247 9.17 16.93 -11.73
N LYS A 248 8.75 16.30 -12.83
CA LYS A 248 9.02 14.87 -13.07
C LYS A 248 10.51 14.55 -13.18
N ARG A 249 11.29 15.48 -13.72
CA ARG A 249 12.74 15.36 -13.86
C ARG A 249 13.39 16.65 -13.41
N VAL A 250 14.43 16.54 -12.59
CA VAL A 250 15.30 17.66 -12.25
C VAL A 250 16.60 17.49 -13.02
N ARG A 251 17.15 18.59 -13.50
CA ARG A 251 18.46 18.57 -14.15
C ARG A 251 19.51 18.38 -13.05
N ALA A 252 20.28 17.31 -13.13
CA ALA A 252 21.35 17.04 -12.15
C ALA A 252 22.25 18.28 -12.01
N PRO A 253 22.59 18.71 -10.77
CA PRO A 253 23.53 19.79 -10.56
C PRO A 253 24.90 19.44 -11.18
N ALA A 254 25.68 20.47 -11.51
CA ALA A 254 27.00 20.27 -12.10
C ALA A 254 27.87 19.42 -11.15
N ARG A 255 28.31 18.26 -11.66
CA ARG A 255 29.03 17.20 -10.93
C ARG A 255 30.15 17.80 -10.05
N ARG A 256 29.98 17.77 -8.72
CA ARG A 256 31.12 17.87 -7.79
C ARG A 256 31.95 16.59 -7.94
N GLY A 257 33.27 16.73 -7.94
CA GLY A 257 34.21 15.70 -8.39
C GLY A 257 33.88 14.28 -7.91
N PRO A 258 34.14 13.26 -8.75
CA PRO A 258 33.82 11.87 -8.47
C PRO A 258 34.51 11.35 -7.20
N THR A 259 33.75 10.78 -6.24
CA THR A 259 34.31 9.94 -5.16
C THR A 259 34.34 8.50 -5.64
N PRO A 260 35.50 7.89 -5.90
CA PRO A 260 35.58 6.55 -6.47
C PRO A 260 35.02 5.50 -5.50
N THR A 261 34.08 4.68 -5.95
CA THR A 261 33.65 3.46 -5.25
C THR A 261 33.96 2.24 -6.09
N THR A 262 34.68 1.29 -5.50
CA THR A 262 34.97 -0.01 -6.12
C THR A 262 33.78 -0.93 -5.82
N ILE A 263 32.85 -1.05 -6.76
CA ILE A 263 31.86 -2.14 -6.75
C ILE A 263 32.30 -3.10 -7.85
N ALA A 264 32.68 -4.31 -7.45
CA ALA A 264 32.95 -5.39 -8.38
C ALA A 264 31.61 -5.89 -8.93
N ASP A 265 31.29 -5.52 -10.17
CA ASP A 265 30.22 -6.18 -10.92
C ASP A 265 30.83 -7.42 -11.58
N GLU A 266 30.51 -8.60 -11.04
CA GLU A 266 30.97 -9.90 -11.57
C GLU A 266 30.38 -10.25 -12.95
N SER A 267 29.45 -9.45 -13.48
CA SER A 267 28.63 -9.83 -14.64
C SER A 267 28.70 -8.90 -15.86
N ALA A 268 29.46 -7.81 -15.79
CA ALA A 268 29.60 -6.88 -16.92
C ALA A 268 30.78 -7.29 -17.84
N TYR A 269 30.48 -7.72 -19.07
CA TYR A 269 31.49 -7.72 -20.14
C TYR A 269 32.02 -6.29 -20.33
N PRO A 270 33.34 -6.07 -20.46
CA PRO A 270 33.92 -4.74 -20.55
C PRO A 270 33.41 -4.01 -21.82
N THR A 271 32.79 -2.85 -21.63
CA THR A 271 32.34 -1.94 -22.70
C THR A 271 33.38 -0.87 -23.06
N GLY A 272 34.64 -1.06 -22.63
CA GLY A 272 35.76 -0.15 -22.91
C GLY A 272 36.14 -0.11 -24.39
N GLY A 273 36.35 1.09 -24.93
CA GLY A 273 36.92 1.28 -26.27
C GLY A 273 38.40 0.88 -26.35
N PHE A 274 39.06 1.19 -27.47
CA PHE A 274 40.47 0.82 -27.77
C PHE A 274 41.50 1.19 -26.70
N SER A 275 41.16 2.05 -25.73
CA SER A 275 42.01 2.42 -24.58
C SER A 275 42.09 1.36 -23.47
N SER A 276 41.18 0.38 -23.44
CA SER A 276 41.09 -0.64 -22.38
C SER A 276 41.67 -2.00 -22.80
N ILE A 277 42.59 -1.98 -23.75
CA ILE A 277 43.28 -3.16 -24.29
C ILE A 277 44.77 -3.02 -24.00
N SER A 278 45.35 -4.05 -23.39
CA SER A 278 46.77 -4.12 -23.01
C SER A 278 47.38 -5.42 -23.53
N ASN A 279 48.69 -5.42 -23.77
CA ASN A 279 49.43 -6.64 -24.07
C ASN A 279 49.86 -7.43 -22.82
N MET A 280 49.40 -7.00 -21.64
CA MET A 280 49.63 -7.68 -20.36
C MET A 280 48.29 -7.96 -19.66
N GLY A 281 48.03 -9.22 -19.29
CA GLY A 281 46.83 -9.64 -18.58
C GLY A 281 46.77 -11.14 -18.29
N SER A 282 45.76 -11.58 -17.54
CA SER A 282 45.45 -13.01 -17.33
C SER A 282 44.70 -13.58 -18.54
N MET A 283 44.87 -14.88 -18.84
CA MET A 283 44.14 -15.60 -19.90
C MET A 283 42.62 -15.51 -19.77
N GLU A 284 42.13 -15.30 -18.54
CA GLU A 284 40.71 -15.05 -18.25
C GLU A 284 40.15 -13.79 -18.91
N ASN A 285 41.02 -12.83 -19.23
CA ASN A 285 40.69 -11.53 -19.81
C ASN A 285 41.13 -11.40 -21.27
N LEU A 286 41.46 -12.51 -21.92
CA LEU A 286 41.89 -12.53 -23.31
C LEU A 286 40.79 -11.92 -24.20
N VAL A 287 41.16 -11.02 -25.10
CA VAL A 287 40.21 -10.44 -26.06
C VAL A 287 39.72 -11.54 -27.00
N SER A 288 38.39 -11.64 -27.18
CA SER A 288 37.77 -12.76 -27.89
C SER A 288 38.25 -12.91 -29.34
N SER A 289 38.70 -11.82 -29.97
CA SER A 289 39.28 -11.84 -31.32
C SER A 289 40.63 -12.55 -31.39
N GLU A 290 41.37 -12.67 -30.29
CA GLU A 290 42.66 -13.38 -30.27
C GLU A 290 42.47 -14.89 -30.46
N LEU A 291 41.31 -15.44 -30.08
CA LEU A 291 40.98 -16.85 -30.30
C LEU A 291 40.89 -17.24 -31.78
N VAL A 292 40.83 -16.26 -32.70
CA VAL A 292 40.84 -16.54 -34.15
C VAL A 292 42.17 -17.11 -34.63
N TYR A 293 43.26 -16.88 -33.89
CA TYR A 293 44.60 -17.36 -34.21
C TYR A 293 44.86 -18.79 -33.72
N MET A 294 43.91 -19.36 -32.95
CA MET A 294 44.04 -20.67 -32.36
C MET A 294 43.55 -21.74 -33.34
N GLU A 295 44.43 -22.66 -33.73
CA GLU A 295 44.12 -23.77 -34.62
C GLU A 295 43.81 -25.05 -33.82
N ARG A 296 43.16 -26.03 -34.44
CA ARG A 296 42.79 -27.30 -33.78
C ARG A 296 43.84 -28.41 -33.95
N SER A 297 45.02 -28.08 -34.45
CA SER A 297 46.14 -28.99 -34.62
C SER A 297 47.01 -29.00 -33.35
N ASP A 298 47.84 -30.03 -33.19
CA ASP A 298 48.86 -30.09 -32.13
C ASP A 298 50.17 -29.40 -32.54
N GLU A 299 50.15 -28.62 -33.63
CA GLU A 299 51.31 -27.86 -34.13
C GLU A 299 51.28 -26.43 -33.56
N VAL A 300 52.45 -25.83 -33.38
CA VAL A 300 52.57 -24.44 -32.89
C VAL A 300 51.84 -23.51 -33.84
N ASP A 301 50.82 -22.82 -33.34
CA ASP A 301 49.99 -21.90 -34.13
C ASP A 301 50.37 -20.43 -33.90
N LEU A 302 49.64 -19.53 -34.57
CA LEU A 302 49.90 -18.10 -34.45
C LEU A 302 49.48 -17.55 -33.08
N PHE A 303 48.54 -18.21 -32.40
CA PHE A 303 48.15 -17.86 -31.04
C PHE A 303 49.30 -18.14 -30.07
N ASP A 304 49.94 -19.30 -30.19
CA ASP A 304 51.10 -19.71 -29.36
C ASP A 304 52.28 -18.76 -29.52
N VAL A 305 52.59 -18.35 -30.75
CA VAL A 305 53.69 -17.40 -31.04
C VAL A 305 53.40 -16.05 -30.38
N ARG A 306 52.18 -15.52 -30.55
CA ARG A 306 51.81 -14.22 -29.95
C ARG A 306 51.69 -14.29 -28.43
N TYR A 307 51.35 -15.45 -27.87
CA TYR A 307 51.41 -15.68 -26.43
C TYR A 307 52.85 -15.60 -25.92
N ALA A 308 53.77 -16.31 -26.58
CA ALA A 308 55.18 -16.35 -26.19
C ALA A 308 55.89 -14.99 -26.34
N GLU A 309 55.53 -14.20 -27.36
CA GLU A 309 56.09 -12.86 -27.59
C GLU A 309 55.43 -11.76 -26.73
N GLY A 310 54.37 -12.09 -25.99
CA GLY A 310 53.66 -11.11 -25.16
C GLY A 310 52.87 -10.08 -26.01
N GLU A 311 52.36 -10.51 -27.16
CA GLU A 311 51.61 -9.69 -28.12
C GLU A 311 50.10 -9.93 -28.07
N LEU A 312 49.64 -10.91 -27.29
CA LEU A 312 48.20 -11.14 -27.10
C LEU A 312 47.57 -9.94 -26.40
N LEU A 313 46.38 -9.58 -26.88
CA LEU A 313 45.61 -8.49 -26.33
C LEU A 313 44.67 -9.01 -25.23
N TYR A 314 44.72 -8.35 -24.08
CA TYR A 314 43.88 -8.60 -22.92
C TYR A 314 43.03 -7.36 -22.63
N TYR A 315 41.79 -7.57 -22.23
CA TYR A 315 41.01 -6.53 -21.60
C TYR A 315 41.67 -6.16 -20.26
N THR A 316 41.92 -4.86 -20.05
CA THR A 316 42.29 -4.38 -18.73
C THR A 316 41.05 -4.47 -17.83
N ARG A 317 40.90 -5.58 -17.10
CA ARG A 317 40.03 -5.63 -15.91
C ARG A 317 40.54 -4.51 -14.99
N ASP A 318 39.72 -3.49 -14.78
CA ASP A 318 39.73 -2.55 -13.64
C ASP A 318 39.37 -1.08 -13.96
N GLU A 319 38.97 -0.73 -15.19
CA GLU A 319 38.49 0.63 -15.46
C GLU A 319 36.96 0.83 -15.48
N SER A 320 36.17 -0.16 -15.05
CA SER A 320 34.77 0.11 -14.69
C SER A 320 34.66 0.52 -13.22
N VAL A 321 35.46 1.52 -12.80
CA VAL A 321 35.09 2.31 -11.63
C VAL A 321 33.88 3.14 -12.07
N MET A 322 32.68 2.58 -11.93
CA MET A 322 31.46 3.38 -11.93
C MET A 322 31.57 4.31 -10.73
N VAL A 323 32.03 5.53 -10.97
CA VAL A 323 31.99 6.54 -9.93
C VAL A 323 30.54 7.00 -9.81
N ARG A 324 29.90 6.57 -8.72
CA ARG A 324 28.60 7.10 -8.30
C ARG A 324 28.82 8.11 -7.19
N GLN A 325 28.08 9.21 -7.22
CA GLN A 325 28.07 10.09 -6.05
C GLN A 325 27.31 9.39 -4.94
N ARG A 326 27.82 9.51 -3.70
CA ARG A 326 27.13 8.98 -2.53
C ARG A 326 26.32 10.10 -1.90
N HIS A 327 25.01 9.89 -1.80
CA HIS A 327 24.07 10.81 -1.17
C HIS A 327 23.51 10.17 0.08
N VAL A 328 23.65 10.86 1.21
CA VAL A 328 23.15 10.41 2.51
C VAL A 328 22.20 11.46 3.05
N LEU A 329 20.91 11.18 3.00
CA LEU A 329 19.88 12.07 3.54
C LEU A 329 19.36 11.53 4.86
N THR A 330 19.48 12.31 5.93
CA THR A 330 18.85 11.99 7.23
C THR A 330 17.64 12.89 7.45
N ILE A 331 16.45 12.30 7.55
CA ILE A 331 15.19 13.00 7.84
C ILE A 331 14.78 12.70 9.28
N GLY A 332 14.96 13.68 10.17
CA GLY A 332 14.61 13.61 11.58
C GLY A 332 13.18 14.11 11.85
N LEU A 333 12.32 13.27 12.40
CA LEU A 333 10.99 13.64 12.88
C LEU A 333 11.08 13.96 14.38
N MET A 334 10.83 15.22 14.75
CA MET A 334 10.95 15.71 16.13
C MET A 334 9.73 15.28 16.98
N PRO A 335 9.89 15.08 18.31
CA PRO A 335 8.82 14.54 19.16
C PRO A 335 7.65 15.52 19.35
N ASP A 336 7.87 16.81 19.11
CA ASP A 336 6.86 17.85 19.11
C ASP A 336 5.84 17.74 17.96
N LEU A 337 6.09 16.88 16.96
CA LEU A 337 5.14 16.56 15.89
C LEU A 337 3.83 15.95 16.38
N THR A 338 3.78 15.49 17.64
CA THR A 338 2.49 15.19 18.30
C THR A 338 1.50 16.36 18.24
N ARG A 339 1.98 17.62 18.24
CA ARG A 339 1.17 18.83 18.05
C ARG A 339 0.60 18.97 16.63
N ALA A 340 1.16 18.25 15.65
CA ALA A 340 0.68 18.20 14.27
C ALA A 340 -0.50 17.21 14.06
N ARG A 341 -0.93 16.47 15.11
CA ARG A 341 -2.17 15.65 15.11
C ARG A 341 -3.44 16.51 15.18
N PHE A 342 -3.47 17.60 14.42
CA PHE A 342 -4.53 18.59 14.42
C PHE A 342 -4.98 18.82 12.97
N LYS A 343 -6.30 18.90 12.77
CA LYS A 343 -6.92 19.22 11.47
C LYS A 343 -7.27 20.71 11.45
N ASP A 344 -6.47 21.49 10.72
CA ASP A 344 -6.76 22.89 10.45
C ASP A 344 -7.94 23.03 9.47
N ALA A 345 -8.73 24.09 9.60
CA ALA A 345 -9.93 24.30 8.78
C ALA A 345 -9.61 24.41 7.27
N ASP A 346 -8.48 25.03 6.95
CA ASP A 346 -8.03 25.28 5.57
C ASP A 346 -7.19 24.13 4.98
N MET A 347 -7.08 23.00 5.71
CA MET A 347 -6.34 21.81 5.28
C MET A 347 -7.31 20.63 5.03
N PRO A 348 -7.10 19.84 3.96
CA PRO A 348 -7.92 18.66 3.71
C PRO A 348 -7.70 17.58 4.78
N THR A 349 -6.49 17.51 5.34
CA THR A 349 -6.02 16.47 6.27
C THR A 349 -5.37 17.08 7.51
N GLN A 350 -5.04 16.24 8.50
CA GLN A 350 -4.23 16.67 9.64
C GLN A 350 -2.80 17.03 9.20
N ARG A 351 -2.15 17.96 9.91
CA ARG A 351 -0.76 18.35 9.59
C ARG A 351 0.23 17.19 9.62
N ILE A 352 0.07 16.24 10.55
CA ILE A 352 0.92 15.05 10.62
C ILE A 352 0.78 14.16 9.37
N VAL A 353 -0.42 14.08 8.81
CA VAL A 353 -0.67 13.36 7.54
C VAL A 353 0.02 14.10 6.38
N ALA A 354 0.00 15.44 6.37
CA ALA A 354 0.74 16.25 5.41
C ALA A 354 2.26 16.00 5.49
N VAL A 355 2.80 15.91 6.71
CA VAL A 355 4.22 15.58 6.96
C VAL A 355 4.58 14.19 6.44
N LEU A 356 3.79 13.17 6.76
CA LEU A 356 4.05 11.80 6.30
C LEU A 356 3.87 11.66 4.77
N GLY A 357 2.91 12.38 4.18
CA GLY A 357 2.75 12.44 2.73
C GLY A 357 3.91 13.15 2.04
N PHE A 358 4.44 14.22 2.64
CA PHE A 358 5.69 14.85 2.19
C PHE A 358 6.86 13.87 2.27
N LEU A 359 7.01 13.13 3.36
CA LEU A 359 8.07 12.14 3.52
C LEU A 359 8.01 11.07 2.42
N LEU A 360 6.83 10.48 2.18
CA LEU A 360 6.63 9.48 1.13
C LEU A 360 6.94 10.06 -0.26
N CYS A 361 6.45 11.27 -0.55
CA CYS A 361 6.75 12.00 -1.78
C CYS A 361 8.26 12.24 -1.95
N ALA A 362 8.95 12.64 -0.88
CA ALA A 362 10.39 12.89 -0.88
C ALA A 362 11.17 11.62 -1.22
N VAL A 363 10.87 10.49 -0.54
CA VAL A 363 11.55 9.21 -0.81
C VAL A 363 11.36 8.77 -2.25
N ARG A 364 10.12 8.81 -2.77
CA ARG A 364 9.81 8.46 -4.17
C ARG A 364 10.59 9.32 -5.16
N ARG A 365 10.48 10.65 -5.02
CA ARG A 365 11.12 11.59 -5.95
C ARG A 365 12.64 11.55 -5.91
N LEU A 366 13.24 11.45 -4.72
CA LEU A 366 14.68 11.38 -4.60
C LEU A 366 15.23 10.06 -5.15
N SER A 367 14.54 8.94 -4.90
CA SER A 367 14.92 7.64 -5.48
C SER A 367 14.85 7.66 -7.01
N ASP A 368 13.84 8.33 -7.58
CA ASP A 368 13.72 8.49 -9.03
C ASP A 368 14.83 9.39 -9.61
N TRP A 369 15.07 10.55 -8.98
CA TRP A 369 16.02 11.55 -9.49
C TRP A 369 17.48 11.17 -9.31
N LEU A 370 17.79 10.42 -8.26
CA LEU A 370 19.14 9.95 -7.90
C LEU A 370 19.30 8.46 -8.20
N SER A 371 18.56 7.93 -9.18
CA SER A 371 18.59 6.51 -9.55
C SER A 371 19.96 6.03 -10.05
N ASP A 372 20.80 6.94 -10.56
CA ASP A 372 22.18 6.66 -10.98
C ASP A 372 23.20 6.76 -9.82
N ASP A 373 22.81 7.32 -8.67
CA ASP A 373 23.66 7.58 -7.52
C ASP A 373 23.51 6.53 -6.42
N ALA A 374 24.48 6.47 -5.50
CA ALA A 374 24.38 5.65 -4.31
C ALA A 374 23.62 6.43 -3.21
N LEU A 375 22.29 6.33 -3.24
CA LEU A 375 21.39 7.00 -2.30
C LEU A 375 21.14 6.16 -1.05
N THR A 376 21.30 6.78 0.12
CA THR A 376 20.86 6.24 1.41
C THR A 376 19.99 7.27 2.11
N ILE A 377 18.74 6.91 2.41
CA ILE A 377 17.81 7.74 3.17
C ILE A 377 17.62 7.13 4.56
N ARG A 378 17.80 7.94 5.61
CA ARG A 378 17.57 7.55 7.00
C ARG A 378 16.41 8.35 7.54
N VAL A 379 15.31 7.70 7.85
CA VAL A 379 14.19 8.31 8.58
C VAL A 379 14.38 8.01 10.07
N VAL A 380 14.56 9.06 10.86
CA VAL A 380 14.90 8.96 12.27
C VAL A 380 13.82 9.64 13.10
N PHE A 381 13.21 8.89 14.01
CA PHE A 381 12.30 9.45 15.02
C PHE A 381 13.16 9.93 16.19
N ILE A 382 13.25 11.25 16.34
CA ILE A 382 14.12 11.91 17.30
C ILE A 382 13.45 11.93 18.68
N GLY A 383 14.20 11.60 19.71
CA GLY A 383 13.74 11.70 21.09
C GLY A 383 14.51 10.79 22.05
N HIS A 384 14.09 10.80 23.30
CA HIS A 384 14.48 9.79 24.30
C HIS A 384 13.44 8.65 24.34
N ALA A 385 13.72 7.56 25.03
CA ALA A 385 12.89 6.35 25.02
C ALA A 385 11.37 6.60 25.22
N ALA A 386 10.99 7.54 26.10
CA ALA A 386 9.59 7.92 26.32
C ALA A 386 8.99 8.76 25.17
N GLU A 387 9.79 9.60 24.52
CA GLU A 387 9.37 10.45 23.39
C GLU A 387 9.27 9.63 22.10
N HIS A 388 10.12 8.61 21.92
CA HIS A 388 10.00 7.65 20.83
C HIS A 388 8.65 6.91 20.85
N ALA A 389 8.09 6.67 22.05
CA ALA A 389 6.77 6.07 22.18
C ALA A 389 5.66 7.02 21.71
N ALA A 390 5.85 8.34 21.81
CA ALA A 390 4.83 9.32 21.46
C ALA A 390 4.48 9.33 19.97
N LEU A 391 5.47 9.09 19.09
CA LEU A 391 5.31 8.96 17.63
C LEU A 391 5.37 7.49 17.16
N GLY A 392 5.07 6.53 18.04
CA GLY A 392 5.16 5.11 17.73
C GLY A 392 4.27 4.69 16.55
N ALA A 393 3.04 5.21 16.49
CA ALA A 393 2.11 4.92 15.40
C ALA A 393 2.60 5.46 14.06
N GLU A 394 3.11 6.69 14.03
CA GLU A 394 3.69 7.31 12.84
C GLU A 394 4.93 6.56 12.37
N ARG A 395 5.74 6.00 13.29
CA ARG A 395 6.90 5.19 12.94
C ARG A 395 6.52 3.88 12.27
N GLU A 396 5.55 3.14 12.81
CA GLU A 396 5.11 1.89 12.19
C GLU A 396 4.41 2.16 10.85
N LEU A 397 3.61 3.23 10.76
CA LEU A 397 3.03 3.69 9.49
C LEU A 397 4.11 4.07 8.46
N THR A 398 5.18 4.76 8.88
CA THR A 398 6.29 5.10 7.99
C THR A 398 7.02 3.85 7.49
N ARG A 399 7.27 2.86 8.36
CA ARG A 399 7.87 1.58 7.95
C ARG A 399 7.00 0.85 6.93
N LEU A 400 5.70 0.84 7.16
CA LEU A 400 4.74 0.25 6.24
C LEU A 400 4.79 0.93 4.86
N LEU A 401 4.68 2.26 4.84
CA LEU A 401 4.67 3.05 3.60
C LEU A 401 5.99 2.98 2.82
N LEU A 402 7.11 2.82 3.53
CA LEU A 402 8.45 2.80 2.93
C LEU A 402 9.04 1.38 2.76
N ARG A 403 8.22 0.33 2.98
CA ARG A 403 8.68 -1.07 2.99
C ARG A 403 9.50 -1.45 1.77
N GLU A 404 9.03 -1.11 0.57
CA GLU A 404 9.73 -1.43 -0.68
C GLU A 404 11.15 -0.86 -0.72
N TRP A 405 11.36 0.36 -0.23
CA TRP A 405 12.70 0.98 -0.18
C TRP A 405 13.55 0.44 0.97
N ILE A 406 12.92 -0.04 2.05
CA ILE A 406 13.62 -0.72 3.15
C ILE A 406 14.14 -2.08 2.66
N ASP A 407 13.31 -2.86 1.96
CA ASP A 407 13.69 -4.17 1.43
C ASP A 407 14.80 -4.05 0.36
N LYS A 408 14.93 -2.88 -0.28
CA LYS A 408 16.00 -2.54 -1.23
C LYS A 408 17.24 -1.91 -0.58
N ASP A 409 17.30 -1.81 0.75
CA ASP A 409 18.36 -1.14 1.52
C ASP A 409 18.60 0.35 1.14
N VAL A 410 17.62 1.01 0.52
CA VAL A 410 17.67 2.45 0.19
C VAL A 410 17.25 3.30 1.38
N VAL A 411 16.25 2.83 2.12
CA VAL A 411 15.67 3.54 3.28
C VAL A 411 15.89 2.73 4.55
N SER A 412 16.19 3.43 5.66
CA SER A 412 16.11 2.83 7.00
C SER A 412 15.23 3.68 7.92
N VAL A 413 14.48 3.03 8.82
CA VAL A 413 13.62 3.70 9.80
C VAL A 413 14.03 3.31 11.21
N SER A 414 14.52 4.28 11.98
CA SER A 414 15.08 4.06 13.32
C SER A 414 14.62 5.14 14.32
N ALA A 415 14.89 4.91 15.60
CA ALA A 415 14.66 5.87 16.67
C ALA A 415 16.02 6.19 17.33
N GLN A 416 16.37 7.47 17.42
CA GLN A 416 17.69 7.94 17.88
C GLN A 416 17.54 9.28 18.61
N THR A 417 18.61 9.73 19.26
CA THR A 417 18.71 11.11 19.74
C THR A 417 19.10 12.07 18.61
N LEU A 418 18.91 13.37 18.83
CA LEU A 418 19.33 14.39 17.86
C LEU A 418 20.85 14.40 17.67
N ASP A 419 21.60 14.23 18.75
CA ASP A 419 23.06 14.21 18.73
C ASP A 419 23.59 13.02 17.91
N GLU A 420 23.03 11.82 18.10
CA GLU A 420 23.37 10.64 17.29
C GLU A 420 23.10 10.84 15.79
N ALA A 421 21.98 11.50 15.45
CA ALA A 421 21.65 11.80 14.06
C ALA A 421 22.65 12.82 13.46
N ILE A 422 23.02 13.85 14.22
CA ILE A 422 24.02 14.85 13.82
C ILE A 422 25.40 14.22 13.64
N ASP A 423 25.86 13.44 14.62
CA ASP A 423 27.17 12.76 14.60
C ASP A 423 27.30 11.84 13.39
N PHE A 424 26.21 11.14 13.05
CA PHE A 424 26.18 10.33 11.85
C PHE A 424 26.33 11.17 10.58
N VAL A 425 25.58 12.28 10.43
CA VAL A 425 25.66 13.15 9.25
C VAL A 425 27.06 13.76 9.11
N LEU A 426 27.66 14.22 10.21
CA LEU A 426 29.04 14.72 10.24
C LEU A 426 30.07 13.66 9.88
N THR A 427 29.81 12.39 10.23
CA THR A 427 30.68 11.28 9.84
C THR A 427 30.51 10.95 8.36
N ALA A 428 29.28 10.92 7.86
CA ALA A 428 28.96 10.64 6.47
C ALA A 428 29.47 11.73 5.51
N SER A 429 29.48 13.00 5.94
CA SER A 429 29.95 14.14 5.13
C SER A 429 31.44 14.06 4.75
N LYS A 430 32.22 13.20 5.40
CA LYS A 430 33.62 12.93 5.06
C LYS A 430 33.81 12.22 3.70
N GLY A 431 32.79 11.49 3.23
CA GLY A 431 32.88 10.69 2.01
C GLY A 431 31.65 10.75 1.10
N ALA A 432 30.63 11.51 1.47
CA ALA A 432 29.35 11.63 0.77
C ALA A 432 28.80 13.05 0.88
N THR A 433 27.90 13.42 -0.02
CA THR A 433 27.00 14.55 0.21
C THR A 433 26.01 14.12 1.29
N ALA A 434 26.10 14.73 2.48
CA ALA A 434 25.27 14.38 3.62
C ALA A 434 24.44 15.58 4.09
N ASP A 435 23.13 15.39 4.18
CA ASP A 435 22.17 16.42 4.56
C ASP A 435 21.29 15.96 5.74
N LEU A 436 21.02 16.87 6.67
CA LEU A 436 20.08 16.69 7.78
C LEU A 436 18.81 17.53 7.56
N MET A 437 17.69 16.87 7.32
CA MET A 437 16.38 17.51 7.30
C MET A 437 15.66 17.23 8.63
N LEU A 438 15.28 18.26 9.37
CA LEU A 438 14.42 18.09 10.55
C LEU A 438 12.98 18.54 10.23
N ILE A 439 12.01 17.82 10.77
CA ILE A 439 10.60 18.20 10.70
C ILE A 439 10.09 18.35 12.14
N SER A 440 9.55 19.51 12.46
CA SER A 440 9.13 19.89 13.81
C SER A 440 7.77 20.59 13.78
N ALA A 441 7.02 20.51 14.88
CA ALA A 441 5.83 21.34 15.10
C ALA A 441 5.94 22.19 16.39
N GLY A 442 7.16 22.39 16.88
CA GLY A 442 7.48 23.20 18.04
C GLY A 442 7.63 24.69 17.70
N GLU A 443 7.42 25.55 18.69
CA GLU A 443 7.59 27.00 18.55
C GLU A 443 9.07 27.40 18.51
N GLN A 444 9.97 26.53 18.96
CA GLN A 444 11.39 26.78 19.01
C GLN A 444 12.10 25.91 17.98
N THR A 445 12.86 26.57 17.11
CA THR A 445 13.76 25.89 16.20
C THR A 445 14.81 25.12 17.01
N PRO A 446 15.01 23.80 16.77
CA PRO A 446 16.04 23.04 17.48
C PRO A 446 17.40 23.70 17.29
N ALA A 447 18.14 23.85 18.39
CA ALA A 447 19.48 24.41 18.37
C ALA A 447 20.44 23.40 17.71
N LEU A 448 20.93 23.75 16.52
CA LEU A 448 21.91 22.93 15.79
C LEU A 448 23.32 23.50 16.01
N PRO A 449 24.36 22.64 16.08
CA PRO A 449 25.73 23.11 16.22
C PRO A 449 26.13 23.95 15.00
N PRO A 450 26.88 25.05 15.19
CA PRO A 450 27.36 25.88 14.10
C PRO A 450 28.57 25.22 13.41
N ASP A 451 28.38 24.03 12.85
CA ASP A 451 29.40 23.30 12.11
C ASP A 451 29.27 23.56 10.60
N PRO A 452 30.30 24.08 9.92
CA PRO A 452 30.25 24.33 8.48
C PRO A 452 30.11 23.06 7.62
N ALA A 453 30.43 21.89 8.15
CA ALA A 453 30.26 20.59 7.50
C ALA A 453 28.84 20.03 7.68
N LEU A 454 28.06 20.55 8.62
CA LEU A 454 26.67 20.17 8.81
C LEU A 454 25.77 20.96 7.86
N SER A 455 25.31 20.28 6.81
CA SER A 455 24.28 20.80 5.94
C SER A 455 22.91 20.43 6.47
N TRP A 456 22.08 21.43 6.78
CA TRP A 456 20.77 21.18 7.40
C TRP A 456 19.64 22.03 6.82
N LEU A 457 18.41 21.55 7.00
CA LEU A 457 17.18 22.29 6.74
C LEU A 457 16.08 21.88 7.73
N ILE A 458 15.16 22.78 8.04
CA ILE A 458 14.04 22.50 8.94
C ILE A 458 12.73 22.83 8.25
N LEU A 459 11.82 21.86 8.22
CA LEU A 459 10.43 22.04 7.83
C LEU A 459 9.59 22.17 9.10
N ASP A 460 9.14 23.38 9.38
CA ASP A 460 8.29 23.72 10.51
C ASP A 460 6.82 23.56 10.11
N ALA A 461 6.15 22.61 10.76
CA ALA A 461 4.73 22.26 10.62
C ALA A 461 3.91 22.69 11.86
N SER A 462 4.39 23.65 12.64
CA SER A 462 3.70 24.20 13.83
C SER A 462 2.41 24.94 13.50
N GLU A 463 2.23 25.39 12.25
CA GLU A 463 1.05 26.04 11.71
C GLU A 463 0.53 25.31 10.45
N ALA A 464 -0.69 25.64 9.99
CA ALA A 464 -1.27 25.09 8.77
C ALA A 464 -0.40 25.35 7.53
N ARG A 465 0.24 26.53 7.47
CA ARG A 465 1.19 26.92 6.43
C ARG A 465 2.61 26.56 6.88
N PRO A 466 3.29 25.61 6.22
CA PRO A 466 4.61 25.19 6.66
C PRO A 466 5.64 26.29 6.41
N LYS A 467 6.63 26.39 7.30
CA LYS A 467 7.78 27.31 7.16
C LYS A 467 9.05 26.51 6.92
N ILE A 468 9.97 27.10 6.16
CA ILE A 468 11.26 26.49 5.83
C ILE A 468 12.35 27.33 6.46
N HIS A 469 13.17 26.70 7.32
CA HIS A 469 14.36 27.33 7.88
C HIS A 469 15.61 26.71 7.26
N LEU A 470 16.49 27.57 6.78
CA LEU A 470 17.76 27.19 6.15
C LEU A 470 18.91 27.94 6.81
N PRO A 471 20.12 27.37 6.80
CA PRO A 471 21.31 28.12 7.16
C PRO A 471 21.50 29.29 6.17
N PRO A 472 22.10 30.42 6.61
CA PRO A 472 22.24 31.62 5.79
C PRO A 472 22.91 31.39 4.42
N ARG A 473 23.76 30.36 4.31
CA ARG A 473 24.43 29.97 3.06
C ARG A 473 23.46 29.43 2.01
N ARG A 474 22.44 28.66 2.40
CA ARG A 474 21.43 28.05 1.52
C ARG A 474 20.20 28.90 1.31
N ALA A 475 19.97 29.91 2.15
CA ALA A 475 18.82 30.80 2.03
C ALA A 475 18.71 31.50 0.66
N ARG A 476 19.84 31.69 -0.05
CA ARG A 476 19.87 32.28 -1.40
C ARG A 476 19.36 31.34 -2.49
N ASP A 477 19.41 30.04 -2.25
CA ASP A 477 19.01 29.01 -3.22
C ASP A 477 17.50 28.73 -3.12
N LEU A 478 16.87 29.16 -2.03
CA LEU A 478 15.44 28.97 -1.80
C LEU A 478 14.62 29.87 -2.73
N ARG A 479 13.94 29.24 -3.69
CA ARG A 479 12.99 29.91 -4.59
C ARG A 479 11.57 29.71 -4.07
N ILE A 480 11.14 30.58 -3.18
CA ILE A 480 9.72 30.62 -2.77
C ILE A 480 8.93 31.34 -3.88
N GLY A 481 7.78 30.77 -4.24
CA GLY A 481 6.84 31.41 -5.16
C GLY A 481 6.15 32.63 -4.55
N PRO A 482 5.16 33.22 -5.26
CA PRO A 482 4.26 34.18 -4.63
C PRO A 482 3.57 33.55 -3.41
N PRO A 483 3.12 34.35 -2.42
CA PRO A 483 2.48 33.81 -1.23
C PRO A 483 1.28 32.94 -1.60
N ALA A 484 1.27 31.72 -1.07
CA ALA A 484 0.18 30.77 -1.27
C ALA A 484 -1.18 31.33 -0.83
N GLN A 485 -2.21 31.05 -1.62
CA GLN A 485 -3.57 31.53 -1.36
C GLN A 485 -4.17 30.82 -0.14
N ASP A 486 -3.94 29.50 -0.05
CA ASP A 486 -4.39 28.66 1.07
C ASP A 486 -3.24 27.83 1.68
N ALA A 487 -3.54 27.14 2.78
CA ALA A 487 -2.57 26.33 3.52
C ALA A 487 -2.06 25.13 2.70
N TRP A 488 -2.94 24.49 1.93
CA TRP A 488 -2.57 23.33 1.12
C TRP A 488 -1.64 23.70 -0.04
N GLN A 489 -1.89 24.84 -0.70
CA GLN A 489 -1.00 25.40 -1.69
C GLN A 489 0.36 25.73 -1.08
N ALA A 490 0.42 26.21 0.17
CA ALA A 490 1.68 26.43 0.87
C ALA A 490 2.48 25.13 1.05
N TRP A 491 1.84 24.01 1.36
CA TRP A 491 2.49 22.68 1.40
C TRP A 491 3.04 22.25 0.04
N ARG A 492 2.29 22.46 -1.04
CA ARG A 492 2.74 22.15 -2.41
C ARG A 492 3.93 23.01 -2.82
N GLU A 493 3.91 24.29 -2.49
CA GLU A 493 5.00 25.23 -2.78
C GLU A 493 6.24 24.94 -1.94
N ALA A 494 6.07 24.64 -0.65
CA ALA A 494 7.17 24.23 0.23
C ALA A 494 7.82 22.94 -0.28
N THR A 495 7.04 21.94 -0.66
CA THR A 495 7.56 20.68 -1.23
C THR A 495 8.34 20.92 -2.52
N ARG A 496 7.78 21.72 -3.44
CA ARG A 496 8.43 22.09 -4.70
C ARG A 496 9.74 22.85 -4.49
N ALA A 497 9.83 23.67 -3.43
CA ALA A 497 11.04 24.41 -3.09
C ALA A 497 12.07 23.55 -2.35
N LEU A 498 11.64 22.63 -1.49
CA LEU A 498 12.50 21.81 -0.64
C LEU A 498 13.17 20.65 -1.38
N LEU A 499 12.42 19.86 -2.16
CA LEU A 499 12.98 18.64 -2.75
C LEU A 499 14.19 18.90 -3.66
N PRO A 500 14.22 19.96 -4.50
CA PRO A 500 15.40 20.25 -5.31
C PRO A 500 16.63 20.68 -4.49
N LEU A 501 16.46 21.12 -3.24
CA LEU A 501 17.57 21.48 -2.34
C LEU A 501 18.21 20.25 -1.68
N LEU A 502 17.61 19.07 -1.83
CA LEU A 502 18.10 17.79 -1.35
C LEU A 502 18.90 17.00 -2.41
N LEU A 503 19.06 17.56 -3.62
CA LEU A 503 19.95 17.11 -4.68
C LEU A 503 21.32 17.76 -4.51
#